data_AF-A0A067R8S7-F1
#
_entry.id   AF-A0A067R8S7-F1
#
_cell.length_a   1.000
_cell.length_b   1.000
_cell.length_c   1.000
_cell.angle_alpha   90.00
_cell.angle_beta   90.00
_cell.angle_gamma   90.00
#
_symmetry.space_group_name_H-M   'P 1'
#
loop_
_entity.id
_entity.type
_entity.pdbx_description
1 polymer ?
#
loop_
_entity_poly.entity_id
_entity_poly.type
_entity_poly.pdbx_seq_one_letter_code
_entity_poly.pdbx_strand_id
1 'polypeptide(L)' 'MNQTIGGDQRGFRRNRSTTDQIFRIRQILEKKWEYNGKVQLFLDFRKAYDS' A
#
# COMPACT_ATOMS: atom_id res chain seq x y z
N MET A 1 -7.74 14.97 17.79
CA MET A 1 -7.15 13.62 17.74
C MET A 1 -6.03 13.66 16.71
N ASN A 2 -4.77 13.54 17.12
CA ASN A 2 -3.66 13.47 16.16
C ASN A 2 -3.66 12.09 15.54
N GLN A 3 -4.36 11.94 14.40
CA GLN A 3 -4.37 10.70 13.65
C GLN A 3 -3.00 10.53 13.00
N THR A 4 -2.17 9.65 13.56
CA THR A 4 -0.86 9.34 13.01
C THR A 4 -1.06 8.56 11.71
N ILE A 5 -0.89 9.24 10.57
CA ILE A 5 -0.93 8.62 9.24
C ILE A 5 0.15 7.53 9.18
N GLY A 6 -0.25 6.29 8.87
CA GLY A 6 0.65 5.15 8.77
C GLY A 6 1.80 5.41 7.80
N GLY A 7 3.01 4.98 8.17
CA GLY A 7 4.23 5.23 7.41
C GLY A 7 4.19 4.71 5.96
N ASP A 8 3.34 3.73 5.68
CA ASP A 8 3.17 3.11 4.36
C ASP A 8 2.10 3.78 3.49
N GLN A 9 1.24 4.64 4.04
CA GLN A 9 0.27 5.41 3.25
C GLN A 9 1.02 6.33 2.27
N ARG A 10 0.69 6.23 0.98
CA ARG A 10 1.35 7.01 -0.09
C ARG A 10 0.41 7.99 -0.78
N GLY A 11 -0.83 7.59 -1.07
CA GLY A 11 -1.81 8.44 -1.75
C GLY A 11 -2.07 9.76 -1.03
N PHE A 12 -2.27 10.83 -1.79
CA PHE A 12 -2.58 12.18 -1.31
C PHE A 12 -1.56 12.77 -0.31
N ARG A 13 -0.29 12.34 -0.39
CA ARG A 13 0.80 12.87 0.45
C ARG A 13 1.87 13.55 -0.40
N ARG A 14 2.33 14.70 0.08
CA ARG A 14 3.48 15.40 -0.51
C ARG A 14 4.71 14.48 -0.49
N ASN A 15 5.46 14.48 -1.59
CA ASN A 15 6.69 13.68 -1.76
C ASN A 15 6.49 12.16 -1.65
N ARG A 16 5.30 11.64 -1.97
CA ARG A 16 5.01 10.20 -2.02
C ARG A 16 4.34 9.89 -3.35
N SER A 17 5.05 9.19 -4.24
CA SER A 17 4.51 8.84 -5.56
C SER A 17 3.84 7.47 -5.55
N THR A 18 2.83 7.30 -6.40
CA THR A 18 2.25 5.98 -6.73
C THR A 18 3.31 5.05 -7.32
N THR A 19 4.29 5.59 -8.06
CA THR A 19 5.41 4.82 -8.59
C THR A 19 6.23 4.16 -7.48
N ASP A 20 6.49 4.87 -6.37
CA ASP A 20 7.20 4.30 -5.22
C ASP A 20 6.42 3.15 -4.58
N GLN A 21 5.09 3.29 -4.53
CA GLN A 21 4.20 2.27 -3.98
C GLN A 21 4.20 1.01 -4.85
N ILE A 22 4.08 1.17 -6.17
CA ILE A 22 4.15 0.07 -7.13
C ILE A 22 5.51 -0.63 -7.05
N PHE A 23 6.60 0.12 -7.03
CA PHE A 23 7.95 -0.43 -6.90
C PHE A 23 8.09 -1.28 -5.62
N ARG A 24 7.64 -0.76 -4.48
CA ARG A 24 7.68 -1.49 -3.21
C ARG A 24 6.81 -2.74 -3.21
N ILE A 25 5.63 -2.68 -3.83
CA ILE A 25 4.75 -3.85 -3.99
C ILE A 25 5.46 -4.93 -4.81
N ARG A 26 6.10 -4.59 -5.93
CA ARG A 26 6.84 -5.54 -6.77
C ARG A 26 7.94 -6.26 -5.99
N GLN A 27 8.73 -5.51 -5.21
CA GLN A 27 9.78 -6.07 -4.35
C GLN A 27 9.23 -7.06 -3.30
N ILE A 28 8.06 -6.76 -2.72
CA ILE A 28 7.41 -7.69 -1.77
C ILE A 28 6.93 -8.95 -2.49
N LEU A 29 6.34 -8.81 -3.68
CA LEU A 29 5.86 -9.94 -4.48
C LEU A 29 7.01 -10.87 -4.88
N GLU A 30 8.13 -10.32 -5.36
CA GLU A 30 9.33 -11.08 -5.75
C GLU A 30 9.86 -11.89 -4.56
N LYS A 31 10.02 -11.26 -3.39
CA LYS A 31 10.48 -11.97 -2.17
C LYS A 31 9.49 -13.03 -1.70
N LYS A 32 8.18 -12.74 -1.74
CA LYS A 32 7.18 -13.72 -1.33
C LYS A 32 7.15 -14.92 -2.27
N TRP A 33 7.35 -14.70 -3.56
CA TRP A 33 7.51 -15.77 -4.54
C TRP A 33 8.71 -16.68 -4.22
N GLU A 34 9.85 -16.08 -3.87
CA GLU A 34 11.07 -16.83 -3.49
C GLU A 34 10.85 -17.77 -2.29
N TYR A 35 10.09 -17.33 -1.28
CA TYR A 35 9.80 -18.13 -0.07
C TYR A 35 8.45 -18.84 -0.10
N ASN A 36 7.86 -19.04 -1.29
CA ASN A 36 6.58 -19.74 -1.50
C ASN A 36 5.42 -19.19 -0.62
N GLY A 37 5.44 -17.89 -0.35
CA GLY A 37 4.49 -17.18 0.49
C GLY A 37 3.29 -16.65 -0.30
N LYS A 38 2.09 -16.65 0.31
CA LYS A 38 0.90 -16.01 -0.27
C LYS A 38 1.09 -14.50 -0.38
N VAL A 39 0.61 -13.94 -1.50
CA VAL A 39 1.19 -12.69 -2.03
C VAL A 39 0.31 -11.45 -1.90
N GLN A 40 -1.03 -11.51 -1.98
CA GLN A 40 -1.84 -10.27 -1.98
C GLN A 40 -3.34 -10.43 -1.73
N LEU A 41 -3.93 -9.40 -1.12
CA LEU A 41 -5.36 -9.17 -1.03
C LEU A 41 -5.67 -7.78 -1.59
N PHE A 42 -6.58 -7.70 -2.56
CA PHE A 42 -7.09 -6.42 -3.05
C PHE A 42 -8.23 -5.98 -2.14
N LEU A 43 -8.10 -4.76 -1.60
CA LEU A 43 -9.07 -4.14 -0.73
C LEU A 43 -9.47 -2.80 -1.35
N ASP A 44 -10.77 -2.52 -1.38
CA ASP A 44 -11.31 -1.25 -1.83
C ASP A 44 -12.52 -0.85 -0.98
N PHE A 45 -12.74 0.45 -0.82
CA PHE A 45 -13.82 0.99 -0.01
C PHE A 45 -14.99 1.41 -0.90
N ARG A 46 -16.18 0.89 -0.63
CA ARG A 46 -17.40 1.21 -1.42
C ARG A 46 -17.79 2.71 -1.37
N LYS A 47 -17.50 3.38 -0.26
CA LYS A 47 -17.79 4.81 -0.01
C LYS A 47 -16.69 5.44 0.85
N ALA A 48 -15.52 5.68 0.27
CA ALA A 48 -14.33 6.11 1.00
C ALA A 48 -14.47 7.44 1.77
N TYR A 49 -15.45 8.28 1.43
CA TYR A 49 -15.66 9.60 2.04
C TYR A 49 -16.98 9.74 2.82
N ASP A 50 -17.94 8.83 2.66
CA ASP A 50 -19.24 8.90 3.33
C ASP A 50 -19.26 8.14 4.68
N SER A 51 -18.08 7.80 5.21
CA SER A 51 -17.91 7.01 6.44
C SER A 51 -17.75 7.90 7.67
#